data_AF-A0A7S2N718-F1
#
_entry.id   AF-A0A7S2N718-F1
#
_cell.length_a   1.000
_cell.length_b   1.000
_cell.length_c   1.000
_cell.angle_alpha   90.00
_cell.angle_beta   90.00
_cell.angle_gamma   90.00
#
_symmetry.space_group_name_H-M   'P 1'
#
loop_
_entity.id
_entity.type
_entity.pdbx_description
1 polymer ?
#
loop_
_entity_poly.entity_id
_entity_poly.type
_entity_poly.pdbx_seq_one_letter_code
_entity_poly.pdbx_strand_id
1 'polypeptide(L)'
;AGDRVPADVRILYCTDGMEVDNSALTGESMPEPRVASTESPSQPPTEARNLAFFGTTVLKGNATCVVHATGDNTFLGKIAQSIKTSYVKSTLEIQIEHFVHFIAVIAVFVGLVSFVVKAVQRATMGQTIQYCASALFSQVPEGLLPTVTISLMFASKEMVKRKVLVRKID
;
A
#
# COMPACT_ATOMS: atom_id res chain seq x y z
N ALA A 1 -10.06 -1.80 34.03
CA ALA A 1 -10.12 -3.01 33.17
C ALA A 1 -11.29 -2.92 32.20
N GLY A 2 -11.12 -3.35 30.96
CA GLY A 2 -12.08 -3.20 29.85
C GLY A 2 -11.83 -1.98 28.95
N ASP A 3 -10.99 -1.04 29.40
CA ASP A 3 -10.68 0.18 28.68
C ASP A 3 -9.50 -0.02 27.70
N ARG A 4 -9.53 0.72 26.60
CA ARG A 4 -8.41 0.83 25.67
C ARG A 4 -7.44 1.90 26.14
N VAL A 5 -6.16 1.64 26.00
CA VAL A 5 -5.12 2.62 26.33
C VAL A 5 -5.13 3.74 25.25
N PRO A 6 -5.35 5.01 25.64
CA PRO A 6 -5.59 6.11 24.69
C PRO A 6 -4.32 6.71 24.08
N ALA A 7 -3.13 6.36 24.59
CA ALA A 7 -1.82 6.87 24.15
C ALA A 7 -0.72 5.87 24.55
N ASP A 8 0.52 6.10 24.14
CA ASP A 8 1.62 5.32 24.70
C ASP A 8 1.98 5.89 26.08
N VAL A 9 1.92 5.01 27.07
CA VAL A 9 2.06 5.39 28.47
C VAL A 9 3.10 4.54 29.19
N ARG A 10 3.79 5.18 30.12
CA ARG A 10 4.65 4.52 31.10
C ARG A 10 3.89 4.35 32.40
N ILE A 11 3.86 3.13 32.91
CA ILE A 11 3.16 2.77 34.15
C ILE A 11 3.99 3.27 35.34
N LEU A 12 3.36 4.05 36.22
CA LEU A 12 3.96 4.50 37.49
C LEU A 12 3.49 3.67 38.67
N TYR A 13 2.21 3.28 38.64
CA TYR A 13 1.59 2.43 39.65
C TYR A 13 0.60 1.51 38.97
N CYS A 14 0.56 0.24 39.37
CA CYS A 14 -0.41 -0.74 38.88
C CYS A 14 -0.85 -1.67 40.02
N THR A 15 -2.05 -2.20 39.91
CA THR A 15 -2.52 -3.29 40.78
C THR A 15 -1.78 -4.60 40.48
N ASP A 16 -1.59 -5.44 41.47
CA ASP A 16 -0.98 -6.76 41.29
C ASP A 16 -1.77 -7.62 40.30
N GLY A 17 -1.05 -8.23 39.35
CA GLY A 17 -1.66 -9.03 38.28
C GLY A 17 -2.41 -8.18 37.25
N MET A 18 -1.99 -6.94 37.02
CA MET A 18 -2.44 -6.16 35.87
C MET A 18 -1.99 -6.82 34.57
N GLU A 19 -2.89 -6.92 33.61
CA GLU A 19 -2.66 -7.57 32.32
C GLU A 19 -3.23 -6.72 31.19
N VAL A 20 -2.53 -6.71 30.05
CA VAL A 20 -2.98 -6.05 28.82
C VAL A 20 -2.94 -7.00 27.63
N ASP A 21 -3.79 -6.74 26.66
CA ASP A 21 -3.83 -7.40 25.37
C ASP A 21 -3.07 -6.58 24.32
N ASN A 22 -1.94 -7.13 23.86
CA ASN A 22 -1.10 -6.53 22.83
C ASN A 22 -1.42 -7.04 21.41
N SER A 23 -2.51 -7.78 21.19
CA SER A 23 -2.86 -8.34 19.88
C SER A 23 -2.96 -7.29 18.76
N ALA A 24 -3.34 -6.05 19.11
CA ALA A 24 -3.35 -4.93 18.16
C ALA A 24 -1.96 -4.56 17.63
N LEU A 25 -0.90 -4.86 18.37
CA LEU A 25 0.49 -4.54 18.04
C LEU A 25 1.29 -5.77 17.55
N THR A 26 1.14 -6.91 18.21
CA THR A 26 1.94 -8.12 17.93
C THR A 26 1.17 -9.18 17.12
N GLY A 27 -0.16 -9.12 17.10
CA GLY A 27 -1.02 -10.16 16.54
C GLY A 27 -1.24 -11.36 17.45
N GLU A 28 -0.60 -11.40 18.63
CA GLU A 28 -0.73 -12.46 19.63
C GLU A 28 -1.78 -12.04 20.68
N SER A 29 -2.81 -12.85 20.93
CA SER A 29 -3.85 -12.57 21.95
C SER A 29 -3.50 -13.06 23.36
N MET A 30 -2.21 -13.37 23.62
CA MET A 30 -1.79 -13.76 24.95
C MET A 30 -1.78 -12.56 25.91
N PRO A 31 -2.43 -12.65 27.09
CA PRO A 31 -2.35 -11.62 28.10
C PRO A 31 -0.92 -11.40 28.56
N GLU A 32 -0.47 -10.14 28.55
CA GLU A 32 0.87 -9.77 29.03
C GLU A 32 0.79 -9.04 30.37
N PRO A 33 1.51 -9.52 31.41
CA PRO A 33 1.52 -8.88 32.70
C PRO A 33 2.30 -7.57 32.67
N ARG A 34 1.78 -6.57 33.37
CA ARG A 34 2.41 -5.25 33.49
C ARG A 34 2.82 -4.94 34.92
N VAL A 35 3.95 -4.26 35.06
CA VAL A 35 4.53 -3.88 36.36
C VAL A 35 4.99 -2.41 36.33
N ALA A 36 4.94 -1.75 37.47
CA ALA A 36 5.45 -0.38 37.60
C ALA A 36 7.00 -0.31 37.62
N SER A 37 7.67 -1.39 38.04
CA SER A 37 9.12 -1.44 38.11
C SER A 37 9.76 -1.42 36.73
N THR A 38 10.82 -0.63 36.58
CA THR A 38 11.67 -0.69 35.39
C THR A 38 12.44 -2.00 35.34
N GLU A 39 12.21 -2.77 34.29
CA GLU A 39 13.06 -3.90 33.91
C GLU A 39 14.31 -3.40 33.14
N SER A 40 15.24 -4.31 32.84
CA SER A 40 16.55 -4.00 32.29
C SER A 40 16.48 -3.09 31.04
N PRO A 41 17.35 -2.07 30.90
CA PRO A 41 17.40 -1.19 29.72
C PRO A 41 17.83 -1.91 28.43
N SER A 42 18.19 -3.19 28.50
CA SER A 42 18.59 -4.00 27.35
C SER A 42 17.44 -4.60 26.53
N GLN A 43 16.19 -4.49 26.99
CA GLN A 43 15.03 -5.08 26.31
C GLN A 43 14.42 -4.11 25.29
N PRO A 44 13.87 -4.63 24.17
CA PRO A 44 13.14 -3.80 23.23
C PRO A 44 11.90 -3.19 23.93
N PRO A 45 11.52 -1.94 23.59
CA PRO A 45 10.39 -1.28 24.24
C PRO A 45 9.10 -2.10 24.22
N THR A 46 8.85 -2.87 23.16
CA THR A 46 7.66 -3.72 22.99
C THR A 46 7.53 -4.81 24.05
N GLU A 47 8.64 -5.32 24.59
CA GLU A 47 8.67 -6.35 25.62
C GLU A 47 8.69 -5.76 27.05
N ALA A 48 8.88 -4.44 27.17
CA ALA A 48 9.02 -3.79 28.46
C ALA A 48 7.68 -3.78 29.22
N ARG A 49 7.64 -4.47 30.36
CA ARG A 49 6.41 -4.63 31.16
C ARG A 49 5.91 -3.37 31.86
N ASN A 50 6.71 -2.29 31.85
CA ASN A 50 6.37 -0.99 32.42
C ASN A 50 5.78 0.00 31.40
N LEU A 51 5.56 -0.43 30.17
CA LEU A 51 4.92 0.36 29.13
C LEU A 51 3.55 -0.24 28.78
N ALA A 52 2.62 0.60 28.35
CA ALA A 52 1.40 0.18 27.69
C ALA A 52 1.18 1.06 26.45
N PHE A 53 0.75 0.45 25.36
CA PHE A 53 0.75 1.08 24.04
C PHE A 53 -0.64 1.50 23.60
N PHE A 54 -0.71 2.54 22.78
CA PHE A 54 -1.93 2.99 22.15
C PHE A 54 -2.63 1.85 21.39
N GLY A 55 -3.92 1.66 21.64
CA GLY A 55 -4.75 0.64 20.99
C GLY A 55 -4.75 -0.73 21.67
N THR A 56 -3.89 -0.94 22.68
CA THR A 56 -3.94 -2.14 23.54
C THR A 56 -5.11 -2.05 24.53
N THR A 57 -5.62 -3.20 24.98
CA THR A 57 -6.77 -3.27 25.90
C THR A 57 -6.34 -3.75 27.27
N VAL A 58 -6.77 -3.06 28.33
CA VAL A 58 -6.49 -3.49 29.72
C VAL A 58 -7.44 -4.62 30.08
N LEU A 59 -6.95 -5.85 30.19
CA LEU A 59 -7.77 -7.03 30.51
C LEU A 59 -8.10 -7.08 32.01
N LYS A 60 -7.10 -6.79 32.85
CA LYS A 60 -7.23 -6.90 34.31
C LYS A 60 -6.45 -5.81 35.02
N GLY A 61 -6.98 -5.36 36.15
CA GLY A 61 -6.33 -4.38 37.01
C GLY A 61 -6.57 -2.93 36.61
N ASN A 62 -5.91 -2.04 37.35
CA ASN A 62 -5.91 -0.59 37.19
C ASN A 62 -4.47 -0.08 37.27
N ALA A 63 -4.17 0.99 36.54
CA ALA A 63 -2.86 1.65 36.61
C ALA A 63 -2.97 3.17 36.54
N THR A 64 -2.00 3.83 37.15
CA THR A 64 -1.70 5.25 36.98
C THR A 64 -0.44 5.36 36.14
N CYS A 65 -0.53 6.11 35.05
CA CYS A 65 0.50 6.16 34.03
C CYS A 65 0.81 7.60 33.63
N VAL A 66 2.01 7.81 33.07
CA VAL A 66 2.41 9.05 32.41
C VAL A 66 2.43 8.82 30.91
N VAL A 67 1.76 9.69 30.18
CA VAL A 67 1.78 9.68 28.71
C VAL A 67 3.15 10.17 28.23
N HIS A 68 3.79 9.40 27.35
CA HIS A 68 5.08 9.80 26.74
C HIS A 68 5.00 10.00 25.22
N ALA A 69 4.01 9.41 24.55
CA ALA A 69 3.75 9.67 23.13
C ALA A 69 2.26 9.62 22.80
N THR A 70 1.82 10.48 21.89
CA THR A 70 0.43 10.63 21.44
C THR A 70 0.36 10.73 19.92
N GLY A 71 -0.79 10.36 19.34
CA GLY A 71 -1.03 10.43 17.90
C GLY A 71 0.00 9.67 17.07
N ASP A 72 0.51 10.30 16.01
CA ASP A 72 1.48 9.71 15.08
C ASP A 72 2.83 9.35 15.73
N ASN A 73 3.15 9.96 16.89
CA ASN A 73 4.38 9.67 17.63
C ASN A 73 4.31 8.37 18.45
N THR A 74 3.11 7.79 18.61
CA THR A 74 2.94 6.49 19.25
C THR A 74 3.59 5.38 18.43
N PHE A 75 3.85 4.23 19.05
CA PHE A 75 4.45 3.09 18.39
C PHE A 75 3.59 2.60 17.23
N LEU A 76 2.28 2.48 17.44
CA LEU A 76 1.32 2.14 16.40
C LEU A 76 1.19 3.25 15.35
N GLY A 77 1.27 4.51 15.76
CA GLY A 77 1.27 5.67 14.85
C GLY A 77 2.46 5.66 13.87
N LYS A 78 3.66 5.37 14.36
CA LYS A 78 4.87 5.24 13.53
C LYS A 78 4.77 4.07 12.55
N ILE A 79 4.19 2.95 12.97
CA ILE A 79 3.91 1.81 12.08
C ILE A 79 2.92 2.22 10.99
N ALA A 80 1.80 2.86 11.36
CA ALA A 80 0.80 3.33 10.41
C ALA A 80 1.37 4.32 9.39
N GLN A 81 2.25 5.23 9.83
CA GLN A 81 2.93 6.17 8.95
C GLN A 81 3.88 5.47 7.96
N SER A 82 4.62 4.47 8.44
CA SER A 82 5.56 3.68 7.61
C SER A 82 4.85 2.87 6.51
N ILE A 83 3.62 2.41 6.78
CA ILE A 83 2.80 1.68 5.79
C ILE A 83 2.28 2.63 4.70
N LYS A 84 1.93 3.87 5.06
CA LYS A 84 1.31 4.83 4.13
C LYS A 84 2.23 5.27 3.00
N THR A 85 3.55 5.19 3.18
CA THR A 85 4.54 5.73 2.23
C THR A 85 4.90 4.79 1.07
N SER A 86 4.46 3.53 1.09
CA SER A 86 4.93 2.53 0.12
C SER A 86 3.92 2.31 -1.01
N TYR A 87 3.84 3.23 -1.97
CA TYR A 87 3.22 2.93 -3.26
C TYR A 87 4.18 2.03 -4.06
N VAL A 88 3.78 0.79 -4.29
CA VAL A 88 4.51 -0.15 -5.14
C VAL A 88 3.62 -0.44 -6.36
N LYS A 89 4.17 -0.24 -7.56
CA LYS A 89 3.48 -0.56 -8.82
C LYS A 89 3.08 -2.04 -8.86
N SER A 90 1.89 -2.35 -9.36
CA SER A 90 1.46 -3.74 -9.51
C SER A 90 2.23 -4.42 -10.65
N THR A 91 2.35 -5.75 -10.61
CA THR A 91 2.94 -6.51 -11.72
C THR A 91 2.18 -6.29 -13.03
N LEU A 92 0.86 -6.09 -12.96
CA LEU A 92 0.02 -5.81 -14.12
C LEU A 92 0.29 -4.41 -14.67
N GLU A 93 0.44 -3.40 -13.82
CA GLU A 93 0.83 -2.04 -14.21
C GLU A 93 2.18 -2.04 -14.95
N ILE A 94 3.17 -2.78 -14.43
CA ILE A 94 4.49 -2.92 -15.06
C ILE A 94 4.37 -3.58 -16.45
N GLN A 95 3.55 -4.63 -16.57
CA GLN A 95 3.35 -5.32 -17.85
C GLN A 95 2.63 -4.45 -18.88
N ILE A 96 1.62 -3.67 -18.48
CA ILE A 96 0.96 -2.71 -19.34
C ILE A 96 1.96 -1.64 -19.81
N GLU A 97 2.77 -1.09 -18.90
CA GLU A 97 3.78 -0.08 -19.24
C GLU A 97 4.79 -0.62 -20.27
N HIS A 98 5.29 -1.84 -20.07
CA HIS A 98 6.18 -2.50 -21.02
C HIS A 98 5.51 -2.70 -22.39
N PHE A 99 4.25 -3.13 -22.41
CA PHE A 99 3.50 -3.34 -23.64
C PHE A 99 3.24 -2.02 -24.39
N VAL A 100 2.88 -0.95 -23.67
CA VAL A 100 2.69 0.39 -24.23
C VAL A 100 4.00 0.92 -24.83
N HIS A 101 5.13 0.77 -24.13
CA HIS A 101 6.43 1.16 -24.67
C HIS A 101 6.82 0.34 -25.91
N PHE A 102 6.54 -0.95 -25.92
CA PHE A 102 6.80 -1.80 -27.09
C PHE A 102 6.02 -1.34 -28.33
N ILE A 103 4.73 -1.06 -28.18
CA ILE A 103 3.90 -0.53 -29.27
C ILE A 103 4.38 0.85 -29.71
N ALA A 104 4.76 1.73 -28.77
CA ALA A 104 5.27 3.06 -29.09
C ALA A 104 6.54 2.99 -29.96
N VAL A 105 7.45 2.06 -29.67
CA VAL A 105 8.65 1.83 -30.49
C VAL A 105 8.28 1.39 -31.91
N ILE A 106 7.33 0.46 -32.05
CA ILE A 106 6.84 0.02 -33.37
C ILE A 106 6.17 1.18 -34.12
N ALA A 107 5.36 1.98 -33.44
CA ALA A 107 4.67 3.12 -34.04
C ALA A 107 5.66 4.15 -34.61
N VAL A 108 6.70 4.48 -33.84
CA VAL A 108 7.77 5.39 -34.29
C VAL A 108 8.52 4.78 -35.49
N PHE A 109 8.84 3.49 -35.45
CA PHE A 109 9.51 2.80 -36.56
C PHE A 109 8.68 2.83 -37.84
N VAL A 110 7.39 2.49 -37.77
CA VAL A 110 6.46 2.53 -38.92
C VAL A 110 6.27 3.96 -39.43
N GLY A 111 6.17 4.94 -38.53
CA GLY A 111 6.08 6.35 -38.88
C GLY A 111 7.32 6.84 -39.64
N LEU A 112 8.52 6.47 -39.19
CA LEU A 112 9.78 6.83 -39.84
C LEU A 112 9.91 6.17 -41.21
N VAL A 113 9.58 4.88 -41.33
CA VAL A 113 9.57 4.16 -42.62
C VAL A 113 8.58 4.81 -43.59
N SER A 114 7.37 5.13 -43.12
CA SER A 114 6.33 5.79 -43.93
C SER A 114 6.76 7.17 -44.42
N PHE A 115 7.46 7.94 -43.57
CA PHE A 115 8.04 9.22 -43.93
C PHE A 115 9.10 9.09 -45.02
N VAL A 116 10.05 8.14 -44.87
CA VAL A 116 11.10 7.89 -45.87
C VAL A 116 10.50 7.50 -47.22
N VAL A 117 9.54 6.58 -47.25
CA VAL A 117 8.87 6.16 -48.50
C VAL A 117 8.22 7.36 -49.22
N LYS A 118 7.53 8.23 -48.48
CA LYS A 118 6.87 9.41 -49.05
C LYS A 118 7.86 10.49 -49.48
N ALA A 119 8.99 10.63 -48.78
CA ALA A 119 10.09 11.50 -49.20
C ALA A 119 10.70 11.06 -50.53
N VAL A 120 10.91 9.75 -50.74
CA VAL A 120 11.42 9.22 -52.02
C VAL A 120 10.41 9.43 -53.16
N GLN A 121 9.11 9.31 -52.89
CA GLN A 121 8.04 9.54 -53.87
C GLN A 121 7.87 11.02 -54.26
N ARG A 122 8.63 11.95 -53.68
CA ARG A 122 8.49 13.41 -53.85
C ARG A 122 7.04 13.91 -53.64
N ALA A 123 6.34 13.33 -52.67
CA ALA A 123 4.99 13.74 -52.35
C ALA A 123 4.95 15.16 -51.77
N THR A 124 3.84 15.88 -51.98
CA THR A 124 3.63 17.22 -51.41
C THR A 124 3.67 17.14 -49.88
N MET A 125 4.31 18.12 -49.22
CA MET A 125 4.50 18.14 -47.75
C MET A 125 3.19 17.88 -46.97
N GLY A 126 2.06 18.41 -47.45
CA GLY A 126 0.75 18.17 -46.83
C GLY A 126 0.30 16.71 -46.87
N GLN A 127 0.54 15.99 -47.98
CA GLN A 127 0.19 14.57 -48.11
C GLN A 127 1.10 13.69 -47.24
N THR A 128 2.38 14.04 -47.14
CA THR A 128 3.35 13.33 -46.29
C THR A 128 2.96 13.42 -44.81
N ILE A 129 2.59 14.62 -44.33
CA ILE A 129 2.16 14.82 -42.94
C ILE A 129 0.87 14.07 -42.64
N GLN A 130 -0.14 14.15 -43.53
CA GLN A 130 -1.40 13.41 -43.36
C GLN A 130 -1.16 11.91 -43.27
N TYR A 131 -0.31 11.37 -44.14
CA TYR A 131 0.00 9.93 -44.16
C TYR A 131 0.75 9.49 -42.90
N CYS A 132 1.74 10.27 -42.45
CA CYS A 132 2.49 9.96 -41.22
C CYS A 132 1.59 10.03 -39.99
N ALA A 133 0.70 11.02 -39.91
CA ALA A 133 -0.26 11.13 -38.82
C ALA A 133 -1.22 9.92 -38.79
N SER A 134 -1.78 9.54 -39.94
CA SER A 134 -2.64 8.35 -40.03
C SER A 134 -1.90 7.06 -39.65
N ALA A 135 -0.64 6.89 -40.08
CA ALA A 135 0.17 5.74 -39.73
C ALA A 135 0.49 5.67 -38.23
N LEU A 136 0.70 6.81 -37.56
CA LEU A 136 0.93 6.87 -36.12
C LEU A 136 -0.35 6.55 -35.32
N PHE A 137 -1.48 7.18 -35.64
CA PHE A 137 -2.75 6.92 -34.95
C PHE A 137 -3.22 5.47 -35.09
N SER A 138 -2.95 4.84 -36.24
CA SER A 138 -3.30 3.42 -36.48
C SER A 138 -2.66 2.44 -35.50
N GLN A 139 -1.59 2.83 -34.81
CA GLN A 139 -0.84 1.95 -33.91
C GLN A 139 -1.25 2.14 -32.45
N VAL A 140 -2.11 3.11 -32.12
CA VAL A 140 -2.56 3.36 -30.75
C VAL A 140 -3.53 2.25 -30.33
N PRO A 141 -3.26 1.52 -29.24
CA PRO A 141 -4.12 0.44 -28.78
C PRO A 141 -5.27 1.00 -27.93
N GLU A 142 -6.21 1.68 -28.57
CA GLU A 142 -7.35 2.39 -27.94
C GLU A 142 -8.22 1.46 -27.07
N GLY A 143 -8.25 0.16 -27.39
CA GLY A 143 -9.02 -0.85 -26.68
C GLY A 143 -8.30 -1.55 -25.51
N LEU A 144 -7.00 -1.34 -25.31
CA LEU A 144 -6.24 -2.12 -24.33
C LEU A 144 -6.69 -1.86 -22.89
N LEU A 145 -6.72 -0.60 -22.47
CA LEU A 145 -7.09 -0.24 -21.09
C LEU A 145 -8.51 -0.73 -20.74
N PRO A 146 -9.56 -0.43 -21.55
CA PRO A 146 -10.92 -0.86 -21.24
C PRO A 146 -11.07 -2.38 -21.19
N THR A 147 -10.42 -3.11 -22.11
CA THR A 147 -10.52 -4.58 -22.14
C THR A 147 -9.87 -5.21 -20.91
N VAL A 148 -8.69 -4.74 -20.50
CA VAL A 148 -8.02 -5.23 -19.29
C VAL A 148 -8.87 -4.95 -18.04
N THR A 149 -9.43 -3.74 -17.92
CA THR A 149 -10.31 -3.40 -16.80
C THR A 149 -11.56 -4.29 -16.76
N ILE A 150 -12.22 -4.53 -17.91
CA ILE A 150 -13.40 -5.41 -17.98
C ILE A 150 -13.03 -6.85 -17.60
N SER A 151 -11.89 -7.36 -18.08
CA SER A 151 -11.39 -8.69 -17.70
C SER A 151 -11.13 -8.79 -16.19
N LEU A 152 -10.53 -7.77 -15.58
CA LEU A 152 -10.30 -7.69 -14.14
C LEU A 152 -11.61 -7.61 -13.35
N MET A 153 -12.62 -6.88 -13.85
CA MET A 153 -13.95 -6.83 -13.24
C MET A 153 -14.62 -8.22 -13.24
N PHE A 154 -14.55 -8.96 -14.34
CA PHE A 154 -15.08 -10.32 -14.39
C PHE A 154 -14.34 -11.26 -13.43
N ALA A 155 -13.00 -11.17 -13.37
CA ALA A 155 -12.18 -11.95 -12.44
C ALA A 155 -12.52 -11.63 -10.98
N SER A 156 -12.61 -10.35 -10.62
CA SER A 156 -12.99 -9.88 -9.29
C SER A 156 -14.39 -10.37 -8.90
N LYS A 157 -15.36 -10.30 -9.81
CA LYS A 157 -16.72 -10.83 -9.59
C LYS A 157 -16.73 -12.32 -9.30
N GLU A 158 -15.86 -13.10 -9.96
CA GLU A 158 -15.72 -14.53 -9.72
C GLU A 158 -15.04 -14.83 -8.37
N MET A 159 -14.06 -14.02 -7.96
CA MET A 159 -13.43 -14.11 -6.63
C MET A 159 -14.42 -13.82 -5.49
N VAL A 160 -15.33 -12.86 -5.68
CA VAL A 160 -16.36 -12.52 -4.69
C VAL A 160 -17.29 -13.70 -4.43
N LYS A 161 -17.67 -14.48 -5.45
CA LYS A 161 -18.48 -15.70 -5.27
C LYS A 161 -17.80 -16.73 -4.36
N ARG A 162 -16.47 -16.71 -4.31
CA ARG A 162 -15.64 -17.57 -3.45
C ARG A 162 -15.30 -16.93 -2.10
N LYS A 163 -16.01 -15.85 -1.72
CA LYS A 163 -15.79 -15.06 -0.49
C LYS A 163 -14.42 -14.38 -0.41
N VAL A 164 -13.81 -14.07 -1.55
CA VAL A 164 -12.57 -13.28 -1.62
C VAL A 164 -12.90 -11.88 -2.12
N LEU A 165 -12.69 -10.87 -1.27
CA LEU A 165 -12.94 -9.46 -1.61
C LEU A 165 -11.68 -8.81 -2.18
N VAL A 166 -11.73 -8.39 -3.44
CA VAL A 166 -10.67 -7.62 -4.09
C VAL A 166 -10.88 -6.13 -3.80
N ARG A 167 -9.94 -5.49 -3.10
CA ARG A 167 -10.00 -4.07 -2.73
C ARG A 167 -9.41 -3.12 -3.79
N LYS A 168 -8.50 -3.63 -4.62
CA LYS A 168 -7.77 -2.90 -5.66
C LYS A 168 -7.74 -3.79 -6.90
N ILE A 169 -8.24 -3.30 -8.02
CA ILE A 169 -8.43 -4.10 -9.26
C ILE A 169 -7.28 -3.90 -10.25
N ASP A 170 -6.34 -3.04 -9.91
CA ASP A 170 -5.19 -2.55 -10.67
C ASP A 170 -3.86 -3.07 -10.10
#